data_AF-A0A090WEQ1-F1
#
_entry.id   AF-A0A090WEQ1-F1
#
_cell.length_a   1.000
_cell.length_b   1.000
_cell.length_c   1.000
_cell.angle_alpha   90.00
_cell.angle_beta   90.00
_cell.angle_gamma   90.00
#
_symmetry.space_group_name_H-M   'P 1'
#
loop_
_entity.id
_entity.type
_entity.pdbx_description
1 polymer ?
#
loop_
_entity_poly.entity_id
_entity_poly.type
_entity_poly.pdbx_seq_one_letter_code
_entity_poly.pdbx_strand_id
1 'polypeptide(L)'
;MAYDRQSDFDPKKYLNPGSITIPQYNFRTGYFINDKYNISIGADHMKYVMLRDQTVRVNGRIDDTSTLYNGVYDNEEISLDRSFLQFEHTDGLNYVNIGLRRMDHLWDYKFFSLQAVTGLEGGIIIPKTNTKLLGRQRYDEFHVSGYGLSAVLGINFEFFEHFFVQTELKGGYINMNDIRTTADTSDSASQSFLFRQVNMVFGARFKLWD
;
A
#
# COMPACT_ATOMS: atom_id res chain seq x y z
N MET A 1 16.97 5.91 2.94
CA MET A 1 16.50 4.62 2.37
C MET A 1 15.36 4.04 3.20
N ALA A 2 14.42 3.36 2.55
CA ALA A 2 13.33 2.62 3.17
C ALA A 2 13.21 1.24 2.50
N TYR A 3 12.63 0.27 3.20
CA TYR A 3 12.45 -1.08 2.68
C TYR A 3 11.05 -1.61 2.99
N ASP A 4 10.55 -2.49 2.12
CA ASP A 4 9.29 -3.19 2.30
C ASP A 4 9.31 -4.03 3.57
N ARG A 5 8.18 -4.08 4.29
CA ARG A 5 8.06 -4.82 5.56
C ARG A 5 6.96 -5.87 5.47
N GLN A 6 7.11 -6.80 4.53
CA GLN A 6 6.31 -8.01 4.51
C GLN A 6 6.60 -8.84 5.76
N SER A 7 5.54 -9.34 6.41
CA SER A 7 5.71 -10.26 7.54
C SER A 7 6.22 -11.61 7.04
N ASP A 8 7.05 -12.29 7.83
CA ASP A 8 7.40 -13.68 7.53
C ASP A 8 6.12 -14.52 7.49
N PHE A 9 6.08 -15.45 6.53
CA PHE A 9 4.93 -16.35 6.40
C PHE A 9 4.79 -17.20 7.67
N ASP A 10 3.66 -17.03 8.35
CA ASP A 10 3.26 -17.80 9.51
C ASP A 10 1.75 -18.06 9.39
N PRO A 11 1.32 -19.33 9.23
CA PRO A 11 -0.10 -19.65 9.13
C PRO A 11 -0.95 -19.07 10.27
N LYS A 12 -0.40 -18.96 11.47
CA LYS A 12 -1.11 -18.39 12.64
C LYS A 12 -1.34 -16.88 12.52
N LYS A 13 -0.53 -16.18 11.72
CA LYS A 13 -0.70 -14.75 11.43
C LYS A 13 -1.56 -14.53 10.19
N TYR A 14 -1.36 -15.34 9.15
CA TYR A 14 -1.99 -15.17 7.83
C TYR A 14 -3.41 -15.75 7.73
N LEU A 15 -3.73 -16.79 8.52
CA LEU A 15 -5.04 -17.46 8.46
C LEU A 15 -5.93 -17.18 9.68
N ASN A 16 -5.46 -16.36 10.62
CA ASN A 16 -6.22 -15.97 11.80
C ASN A 16 -6.90 -14.61 11.56
N PRO A 17 -8.25 -14.55 11.60
CA PRO A 17 -8.98 -13.29 11.42
C PRO A 17 -8.57 -12.17 12.39
N GLY A 18 -8.16 -12.52 13.63
CA GLY A 18 -7.72 -11.56 14.64
C GLY A 18 -6.37 -10.90 14.36
N SER A 19 -5.59 -11.42 13.39
CA SER A 19 -4.27 -10.89 13.02
C SER A 19 -4.18 -10.51 11.55
N ILE A 20 -5.31 -10.40 10.84
CA ILE A 20 -5.34 -10.18 9.38
C ILE A 20 -4.67 -8.86 8.95
N THR A 21 -4.56 -7.88 9.86
CA THR A 21 -3.89 -6.60 9.62
C THR A 21 -2.37 -6.63 9.87
N ILE A 22 -1.84 -7.73 10.44
CA ILE A 22 -0.39 -7.88 10.70
C ILE A 22 0.38 -8.17 9.39
N PRO A 23 -0.04 -9.13 8.54
CA PRO A 23 0.49 -9.25 7.18
C PRO A 23 0.11 -8.09 6.28
N GLN A 24 0.81 -7.96 5.14
CA GLN A 24 0.23 -7.26 3.99
C GLN A 24 -0.82 -8.15 3.34
N TYR A 25 -1.90 -7.55 2.84
CA TYR A 25 -2.98 -8.25 2.17
C TYR A 25 -3.55 -7.42 1.02
N ASN A 26 -4.23 -8.09 0.10
CA ASN A 26 -5.04 -7.47 -0.93
C ASN A 26 -6.47 -7.99 -0.78
N PHE A 27 -7.41 -7.07 -0.59
CA PHE A 27 -8.84 -7.37 -0.64
C PHE A 27 -9.45 -6.72 -1.87
N ARG A 28 -10.38 -7.41 -2.53
CA ARG A 28 -11.12 -6.87 -3.66
C ARG A 28 -12.52 -7.45 -3.73
N THR A 29 -13.46 -6.59 -4.05
CA THR A 29 -14.81 -6.96 -4.48
C THR A 29 -15.13 -6.23 -5.76
N GLY A 30 -15.91 -6.85 -6.65
CA GLY A 30 -16.21 -6.26 -7.95
C GLY A 30 -17.47 -6.79 -8.58
N TYR A 31 -17.91 -6.09 -9.61
CA TYR A 31 -19.11 -6.35 -10.38
C TYR A 31 -18.78 -6.36 -11.86
N PHE A 32 -19.14 -7.43 -12.56
CA PHE A 32 -19.01 -7.52 -14.00
C PHE A 32 -20.10 -6.68 -14.66
N ILE A 33 -19.68 -5.67 -15.43
CA ILE A 33 -20.59 -4.85 -16.23
C ILE A 33 -20.92 -5.52 -17.57
N ASN A 34 -20.09 -6.48 -17.99
CA ASN A 34 -20.31 -7.44 -19.07
C ASN A 34 -19.33 -8.61 -18.91
N ASP A 35 -19.35 -9.58 -19.81
CA ASP A 35 -18.53 -10.81 -19.75
C ASP A 35 -17.01 -10.57 -19.72
N LYS A 36 -16.55 -9.36 -20.07
CA LYS A 36 -15.12 -9.03 -20.13
C LYS A 36 -14.70 -8.00 -19.11
N TYR A 37 -15.57 -7.05 -18.75
CA TYR A 37 -15.19 -5.91 -17.93
C TYR A 37 -15.85 -5.97 -16.56
N ASN A 38 -15.06 -5.70 -15.52
CA ASN A 38 -15.56 -5.50 -14.17
C ASN A 38 -15.07 -4.18 -13.57
N ILE A 39 -15.93 -3.58 -12.75
CA ILE A 39 -15.58 -2.46 -11.88
C ILE A 39 -15.42 -3.03 -10.47
N SER A 40 -14.39 -2.59 -9.75
CA SER A 40 -14.06 -3.14 -8.44
C SER A 40 -13.65 -2.06 -7.45
N ILE A 41 -13.85 -2.36 -6.16
CA ILE A 41 -13.25 -1.64 -5.05
C ILE A 41 -12.23 -2.57 -4.40
N GLY A 42 -11.02 -2.07 -4.20
CA GLY A 42 -9.91 -2.81 -3.62
C GLY A 42 -9.25 -2.07 -2.46
N ALA A 43 -8.60 -2.83 -1.59
CA ALA A 43 -7.74 -2.33 -0.53
C ALA A 43 -6.42 -3.11 -0.54
N ASP A 44 -5.33 -2.41 -0.81
CA ASP A 44 -3.97 -2.96 -0.76
C ASP A 44 -3.27 -2.46 0.52
N HIS A 45 -3.09 -3.37 1.49
CA HIS A 45 -2.43 -3.08 2.78
C HIS A 45 -0.92 -3.26 2.64
N MET A 46 -0.24 -2.26 2.06
CA MET A 46 1.22 -2.27 1.89
C MET A 46 1.94 -1.73 3.13
N LYS A 47 3.19 -2.13 3.36
CA LYS A 47 3.99 -1.67 4.51
C LYS A 47 5.42 -1.37 4.10
N TYR A 48 5.97 -0.26 4.60
CA TYR A 48 7.40 -0.03 4.54
C TYR A 48 7.91 0.69 5.79
N VAL A 49 9.23 0.61 5.98
CA VAL A 49 9.94 1.21 7.11
C VAL A 49 11.18 1.94 6.63
N MET A 50 11.40 3.14 7.16
CA MET A 50 12.67 3.83 6.97
C MET A 50 13.81 3.08 7.68
N LEU A 51 14.94 2.92 7.01
CA LEU A 51 16.16 2.42 7.65
C LEU A 51 16.55 3.35 8.81
N ARG A 52 16.81 2.79 9.98
CA ARG A 52 17.20 3.56 11.16
C ARG A 52 18.71 3.79 11.18
N ASP A 53 19.12 4.82 11.91
CA ASP A 53 20.53 5.10 12.22
C ASP A 53 21.39 5.26 10.95
N GLN A 54 20.80 5.86 9.91
CA GLN A 54 21.48 6.18 8.65
C GLN A 54 21.93 7.64 8.65
N THR A 55 23.13 7.90 8.13
CA THR A 55 23.59 9.26 7.84
C THR A 55 23.17 9.66 6.44
N VAL A 56 22.50 10.81 6.30
CA VAL A 56 22.01 11.33 5.02
C VAL A 56 22.40 12.78 4.85
N ARG A 57 22.33 13.27 3.61
CA ARG A 57 22.46 14.71 3.33
C ARG A 57 21.10 15.39 3.42
N VAL A 58 21.03 16.50 4.16
CA VAL A 58 19.83 17.31 4.34
C VAL A 58 20.03 18.73 3.84
N ASN A 59 18.92 19.32 3.39
CA ASN A 59 18.81 20.72 3.03
C ASN A 59 17.56 21.30 3.71
N GLY A 60 17.63 22.53 4.18
CA GLY A 60 16.48 23.23 4.74
C GLY A 60 16.82 23.97 6.03
N ARG A 61 15.78 24.32 6.80
CA ARG A 61 15.91 25.02 8.07
C ARG A 61 15.06 24.34 9.11
N ILE A 62 15.64 24.13 10.29
CA ILE A 62 14.92 23.73 11.50
C ILE A 62 15.00 24.92 12.46
N ASP A 63 13.85 25.42 12.86
CA ASP A 63 13.72 26.57 13.77
C ASP A 63 12.57 26.33 14.74
N ASP A 64 12.89 25.61 15.80
CA ASP A 64 11.94 25.05 16.73
C ASP A 64 12.53 24.99 18.13
N THR A 65 11.85 25.62 19.08
CA THR A 65 12.31 25.72 20.47
C THR A 65 12.32 24.38 21.21
N SER A 66 11.65 23.35 20.66
CA SER A 66 11.51 22.03 21.26
C SER A 66 12.58 21.03 20.81
N THR A 67 13.56 21.45 19.99
CA THR A 67 14.55 20.53 19.41
C THR A 67 16.00 21.00 19.51
N LEU A 68 16.92 20.05 19.58
CA LEU A 68 18.37 20.30 19.55
C LEU A 68 18.93 20.39 18.13
N TYR A 69 18.11 20.12 17.11
CA TYR A 69 18.50 20.10 15.70
C TYR A 69 18.27 21.45 15.00
N ASN A 70 18.25 22.57 15.73
CA ASN A 70 18.08 23.89 15.11
C ASN A 70 19.28 24.26 14.25
N GLY A 71 19.02 24.77 13.05
CA GLY A 71 20.05 25.09 12.08
C GLY A 71 19.53 25.37 10.69
N VAL A 72 20.41 25.91 9.84
CA VAL A 72 20.21 25.97 8.39
C VAL A 72 21.18 24.95 7.80
N TYR A 73 20.63 23.98 7.08
CA TYR A 73 21.35 22.89 6.48
C TYR A 73 21.45 23.13 4.97
N ASP A 74 22.67 23.13 4.45
CA ASP A 74 22.95 23.17 3.01
C ASP A 74 23.84 21.98 2.65
N ASN A 75 23.19 20.93 2.17
CA ASN A 75 23.79 19.66 1.80
C ASN A 75 24.66 19.02 2.90
N GLU A 76 24.29 19.24 4.16
CA GLU A 76 25.02 18.80 5.34
C GLU A 76 24.65 17.37 5.73
N GLU A 77 25.59 16.64 6.32
CA GLU A 77 25.33 15.30 6.83
C GLU A 77 24.66 15.34 8.20
N ILE A 78 23.58 14.56 8.34
CA ILE A 78 22.87 14.38 9.61
C ILE A 78 22.59 12.90 9.85
N SER A 79 22.66 12.51 11.12
CA SER A 79 22.25 11.17 11.55
C SER A 79 20.74 11.12 11.77
N LEU A 80 20.03 10.27 11.02
CA LEU A 80 18.63 9.96 11.23
C LEU A 80 18.47 8.92 12.36
N ASP A 81 18.88 9.31 13.56
CA ASP A 81 18.64 8.52 14.76
C ASP A 81 17.16 8.61 15.20
N ARG A 82 16.80 7.84 16.24
CA ARG A 82 15.41 7.81 16.77
C ARG A 82 14.92 9.13 17.36
N SER A 83 15.83 10.02 17.75
CA SER A 83 15.50 11.33 18.27
C SER A 83 15.25 12.31 17.12
N PHE A 84 15.93 12.14 15.98
CA PHE A 84 15.71 12.92 14.78
C PHE A 84 14.46 12.47 14.00
N LEU A 85 14.44 11.23 13.50
CA LEU A 85 13.34 10.72 12.67
C LEU A 85 13.17 9.21 12.82
N GLN A 86 11.96 8.82 13.20
CA GLN A 86 11.42 7.48 12.95
C GLN A 86 10.22 7.65 12.01
N PHE A 87 10.17 6.87 10.94
CA PHE A 87 9.10 6.96 9.94
C PHE A 87 8.74 5.57 9.40
N GLU A 88 7.49 5.15 9.63
CA GLU A 88 7.00 3.82 9.26
C GLU A 88 5.52 3.86 8.85
N HIS A 89 5.15 3.05 7.86
CA HIS A 89 3.76 2.72 7.54
C HIS A 89 3.48 1.23 7.84
N THR A 90 3.91 0.75 9.00
CA THR A 90 3.76 -0.66 9.39
C THR A 90 2.35 -1.11 9.70
N ASP A 91 1.49 -0.17 10.07
CA ASP A 91 0.07 -0.44 10.26
C ASP A 91 -0.74 -0.18 8.98
N GLY A 92 -0.02 -0.01 7.87
CA GLY A 92 -0.55 0.07 6.52
C GLY A 92 -0.34 1.45 5.90
N LEU A 93 0.12 1.46 4.66
CA LEU A 93 0.00 2.57 3.72
C LEU A 93 -1.45 2.69 3.20
N ASN A 94 -2.16 1.55 3.15
CA ASN A 94 -3.58 1.40 2.75
C ASN A 94 -3.95 2.16 1.48
N TYR A 95 -3.70 1.52 0.34
CA TYR A 95 -4.17 2.03 -0.95
C TYR A 95 -5.58 1.51 -1.22
N VAL A 96 -6.58 2.36 -1.00
CA VAL A 96 -7.99 2.08 -1.30
C VAL A 96 -8.28 2.58 -2.71
N ASN A 97 -8.64 1.66 -3.60
CA ASN A 97 -8.73 1.93 -5.03
C ASN A 97 -10.06 1.48 -5.65
N ILE A 98 -10.42 2.17 -6.74
CA ILE A 98 -11.43 1.73 -7.69
C ILE A 98 -10.68 1.25 -8.93
N GLY A 99 -11.06 0.10 -9.46
CA GLY A 99 -10.40 -0.51 -10.62
C GLY A 99 -11.38 -0.83 -11.73
N LEU A 100 -10.99 -0.52 -12.96
CA LEU A 100 -11.59 -1.09 -14.18
C LEU A 100 -10.68 -2.20 -14.67
N ARG A 101 -11.19 -3.42 -14.69
CA ARG A 101 -10.42 -4.60 -15.08
C ARG A 101 -11.10 -5.31 -16.24
N ARG A 102 -10.30 -5.83 -17.16
CA ARG A 102 -10.70 -6.66 -18.28
C ARG A 102 -10.18 -8.08 -18.06
N MET A 103 -11.05 -9.05 -18.31
CA MET A 103 -10.74 -10.47 -18.29
C MET A 103 -10.95 -11.03 -19.69
N ASP A 104 -9.89 -11.64 -20.25
CA ASP A 104 -9.92 -12.28 -21.56
C ASP A 104 -9.74 -13.78 -21.38
N HIS A 105 -10.74 -14.54 -21.82
CA HIS A 105 -10.69 -15.99 -21.81
C HIS A 105 -9.53 -16.50 -22.69
N LEU A 106 -8.76 -17.46 -22.16
CA LEU A 106 -7.63 -18.07 -22.85
C LEU A 106 -7.87 -19.53 -23.19
N TRP A 107 -8.43 -20.30 -22.25
CA TRP A 107 -8.57 -21.74 -22.40
C TRP A 107 -9.57 -22.33 -21.39
N ASP A 108 -10.36 -23.31 -21.84
CA ASP A 108 -11.25 -24.12 -21.01
C ASP A 108 -10.88 -25.59 -21.06
N TYR A 109 -11.01 -26.28 -19.92
CA TYR A 109 -10.95 -27.73 -19.86
C TYR A 109 -11.78 -28.29 -18.71
N LYS A 110 -12.84 -29.03 -19.05
CA LYS A 110 -13.80 -29.58 -18.08
C LYS A 110 -14.35 -28.47 -17.19
N PHE A 111 -14.08 -28.53 -15.89
CA PHE A 111 -14.52 -27.59 -14.87
C PHE A 111 -13.48 -26.50 -14.57
N PHE A 112 -12.49 -26.32 -15.44
CA PHE A 112 -11.42 -25.33 -15.31
C PHE A 112 -11.48 -24.29 -16.44
N SER A 113 -11.23 -23.03 -16.08
CA SER A 113 -11.08 -21.93 -17.04
C SER A 113 -9.84 -21.09 -16.72
N LEU A 114 -9.10 -20.72 -17.76
CA LEU A 114 -7.94 -19.85 -17.67
C LEU A 114 -8.26 -18.51 -18.34
N GLN A 115 -8.01 -17.42 -17.63
CA GLN A 115 -8.30 -16.07 -18.08
C GLN A 115 -7.08 -15.16 -17.86
N ALA A 116 -6.77 -14.30 -18.83
CA ALA A 116 -5.85 -13.19 -18.64
C ALA A 116 -6.60 -12.03 -17.98
N VAL A 117 -5.94 -11.32 -17.07
CA VAL A 117 -6.47 -10.15 -16.38
C VAL A 117 -5.60 -8.94 -16.71
N THR A 118 -6.23 -7.85 -17.10
CA THR A 118 -5.58 -6.55 -17.24
C THR A 118 -6.43 -5.47 -16.57
N GLY A 119 -5.83 -4.40 -16.08
CA GLY A 119 -6.64 -3.34 -15.48
C GLY A 119 -5.87 -2.09 -15.10
N LEU A 120 -6.64 -1.04 -14.86
CA LEU A 120 -6.17 0.23 -14.32
C LEU A 120 -6.96 0.54 -13.06
N GLU A 121 -6.26 1.07 -12.06
CA GLU A 121 -6.83 1.39 -10.75
C GLU A 121 -6.37 2.78 -10.30
N GLY A 122 -7.27 3.48 -9.63
CA GLY A 122 -7.02 4.80 -9.07
C GLY A 122 -7.68 4.93 -7.71
N GLY A 123 -7.06 5.67 -6.79
CA GLY A 123 -7.60 5.74 -5.44
C GLY A 123 -6.81 6.63 -4.50
N ILE A 124 -7.16 6.51 -3.22
CA ILE A 124 -6.64 7.31 -2.13
C ILE A 124 -5.71 6.47 -1.24
N ILE A 125 -4.81 7.18 -0.56
CA ILE A 125 -3.81 6.61 0.34
C ILE A 125 -4.18 7.00 1.76
N ILE A 126 -4.48 6.01 2.60
CA ILE A 126 -4.94 6.22 4.00
C ILE A 126 -3.94 5.58 4.97
N PRO A 127 -2.70 6.08 5.05
CA PRO A 127 -1.70 5.48 5.91
C PRO A 127 -2.09 5.62 7.38
N LYS A 128 -1.60 4.67 8.17
CA LYS A 128 -1.37 4.90 9.59
C LYS A 128 0.12 5.16 9.77
N THR A 129 0.48 6.44 9.86
CA THR A 129 1.88 6.90 9.85
C THR A 129 2.45 6.89 11.26
N ASN A 130 3.28 5.89 11.55
CA ASN A 130 4.00 5.82 12.81
C ASN A 130 5.27 6.67 12.72
N THR A 131 5.20 7.87 13.30
CA THR A 131 6.24 8.89 13.17
C THR A 131 6.71 9.38 14.52
N LYS A 132 8.02 9.63 14.63
CA LYS A 132 8.61 10.46 15.68
C LYS A 132 9.58 11.41 15.02
N LEU A 133 9.35 12.72 15.17
CA LEU A 133 10.10 13.75 14.47
C LEU A 133 10.65 14.76 15.47
N LEU A 134 11.97 15.00 15.43
CA LEU A 134 12.67 16.05 16.19
C LEU A 134 12.42 16.00 17.71
N GLY A 135 12.33 14.80 18.28
CA GLY A 135 12.09 14.59 19.71
C GLY A 135 10.64 14.79 20.17
N ARG A 136 9.72 15.16 19.28
CA ARG A 136 8.29 15.32 19.60
C ARG A 136 7.63 14.00 20.03
N GLN A 137 6.40 14.13 20.54
CA GLN A 137 5.52 12.98 20.78
C GLN A 137 5.29 12.19 19.49
N ARG A 138 5.14 10.87 19.66
CA ARG A 138 4.85 9.95 18.55
C ARG A 138 3.46 10.24 17.98
N TYR A 139 3.37 10.24 16.65
CA TYR A 139 2.11 10.23 15.91
C TYR A 139 1.89 8.82 15.32
N ASP A 140 0.65 8.33 15.35
CA ASP A 140 0.29 6.99 14.86
C ASP A 140 -1.22 6.87 14.59
N GLU A 141 -1.76 7.76 13.76
CA GLU A 141 -3.20 7.78 13.42
C GLU A 141 -3.41 7.65 11.91
N PHE A 142 -4.63 7.22 11.54
CA PHE A 142 -5.03 7.16 10.14
C PHE A 142 -5.29 8.56 9.58
N HIS A 143 -4.80 8.82 8.37
CA HIS A 143 -5.04 10.09 7.67
C HIS A 143 -5.06 9.88 6.17
N VAL A 144 -5.88 10.65 5.43
CA VAL A 144 -5.86 10.63 3.97
C VAL A 144 -4.68 11.46 3.50
N SER A 145 -3.63 10.82 2.99
CA SER A 145 -2.35 11.48 2.72
C SER A 145 -2.05 11.73 1.25
N GLY A 146 -2.92 11.30 0.33
CA GLY A 146 -2.74 11.52 -1.10
C GLY A 146 -3.46 10.49 -1.97
N TYR A 147 -2.90 10.24 -3.15
CA TYR A 147 -3.51 9.40 -4.18
C TYR A 147 -2.52 8.43 -4.83
N GLY A 148 -3.06 7.42 -5.50
CA GLY A 148 -2.29 6.44 -6.25
C GLY A 148 -2.97 6.05 -7.55
N LEU A 149 -2.15 5.75 -8.55
CA LEU A 149 -2.56 5.18 -9.84
C LEU A 149 -1.75 3.90 -10.08
N SER A 150 -2.41 2.85 -10.57
CA SER A 150 -1.73 1.58 -10.83
C SER A 150 -2.32 0.84 -12.03
N ALA A 151 -1.50 -0.06 -12.57
CA ALA A 151 -1.87 -1.02 -13.60
C ALA A 151 -1.67 -2.44 -13.07
N VAL A 152 -2.49 -3.36 -13.56
CA VAL A 152 -2.48 -4.76 -13.17
C VAL A 152 -2.42 -5.64 -14.42
N LEU A 153 -1.57 -6.65 -14.36
CA LEU A 153 -1.53 -7.79 -15.27
C LEU A 153 -1.65 -9.07 -14.44
N GLY A 154 -2.41 -10.05 -14.89
CA GLY A 154 -2.60 -11.26 -14.11
C GLY A 154 -3.12 -12.44 -14.91
N ILE A 155 -3.12 -13.59 -14.24
CA ILE A 155 -3.72 -14.83 -14.71
C ILE A 155 -4.69 -15.29 -13.64
N ASN A 156 -5.92 -15.56 -14.06
CA ASN A 156 -6.99 -16.10 -13.22
C ASN A 156 -7.26 -17.54 -13.65
N PHE A 157 -7.15 -18.46 -12.70
CA PHE A 157 -7.51 -19.85 -12.85
C PHE A 157 -8.79 -20.13 -12.07
N GLU A 158 -9.87 -20.33 -12.79
CA GLU A 158 -11.19 -20.62 -12.25
C GLU A 158 -11.44 -22.14 -12.25
N PHE A 159 -12.12 -22.61 -11.21
CA PHE A 159 -12.49 -24.01 -11.04
C PHE A 159 -13.87 -24.14 -10.38
N PHE A 160 -14.60 -25.19 -10.79
CA PHE A 160 -15.99 -25.43 -10.36
C PHE A 160 -16.93 -24.25 -10.63
N GLU A 161 -16.65 -23.47 -11.69
CA GLU A 161 -17.46 -22.33 -12.17
C GLU A 161 -17.63 -21.16 -11.20
N HIS A 162 -17.05 -21.25 -10.00
CA HIS A 162 -17.24 -20.27 -8.93
C HIS A 162 -15.94 -19.83 -8.30
N PHE A 163 -15.03 -20.75 -8.01
CA PHE A 163 -13.83 -20.42 -7.23
C PHE A 163 -12.67 -20.14 -8.16
N PHE A 164 -11.77 -19.26 -7.74
CA PHE A 164 -10.57 -18.98 -8.50
C PHE A 164 -9.36 -18.73 -7.63
N VAL A 165 -8.19 -19.03 -8.20
CA VAL A 165 -6.91 -18.49 -7.76
C VAL A 165 -6.43 -17.53 -8.83
N GLN A 166 -6.00 -16.34 -8.42
CA GLN A 166 -5.51 -15.32 -9.32
C GLN A 166 -4.13 -14.84 -8.88
N THR A 167 -3.18 -14.84 -9.81
CA THR A 167 -1.86 -14.24 -9.63
C THR A 167 -1.80 -12.92 -10.37
N GLU A 168 -1.25 -11.88 -9.73
CA GLU A 168 -1.16 -10.55 -10.30
C GLU A 168 0.24 -9.98 -10.18
N LEU A 169 0.68 -9.33 -11.24
CA LEU A 169 1.72 -8.31 -11.19
C LEU A 169 1.02 -6.94 -11.20
N LYS A 170 1.19 -6.18 -10.12
CA LYS A 170 0.68 -4.82 -9.99
C LYS A 170 1.84 -3.85 -9.90
N GLY A 171 1.74 -2.72 -10.57
CA GLY A 171 2.71 -1.63 -10.44
C GLY A 171 2.04 -0.28 -10.59
N GLY A 172 2.60 0.73 -9.95
CA GLY A 172 1.97 2.05 -9.95
C GLY A 172 2.83 3.15 -9.36
N TYR A 173 2.21 4.32 -9.26
CA TYR A 173 2.76 5.54 -8.68
C TYR A 173 1.87 6.01 -7.54
N ILE A 174 2.50 6.42 -6.44
CA ILE A 174 1.84 7.00 -5.27
C ILE A 174 2.43 8.37 -5.01
N ASN A 175 1.54 9.35 -4.85
CA ASN A 175 1.87 10.69 -4.42
C ASN A 175 1.19 10.95 -3.08
N MET A 176 1.99 11.23 -2.06
CA MET A 176 1.52 11.56 -0.72
C MET A 176 1.95 12.98 -0.41
N ASN A 177 1.06 13.94 -0.62
CA ASN A 177 1.32 15.36 -0.45
C ASN A 177 0.94 15.89 0.94
N ASP A 178 0.29 15.07 1.77
CA ASP A 178 -0.18 15.46 3.10
C ASP A 178 0.03 14.34 4.13
N ILE A 179 1.29 14.07 4.47
CA ILE A 179 1.66 13.10 5.50
C ILE A 179 1.72 13.80 6.84
N ARG A 180 0.93 13.29 7.79
CA ARG A 180 0.94 13.72 9.18
C ARG A 180 2.17 13.15 9.88
N THR A 181 3.07 14.03 10.34
CA THR A 181 4.29 13.65 11.05
C THR A 181 4.22 13.97 12.55
N THR A 182 3.29 14.83 12.95
CA THR A 182 3.06 15.25 14.35
C THR A 182 1.55 15.34 14.65
N ALA A 183 1.21 15.61 15.91
CA ALA A 183 -0.17 15.86 16.32
C ALA A 183 -0.72 17.23 15.85
N ASP A 184 0.13 18.19 15.49
CA ASP A 184 -0.30 19.52 15.04
C ASP A 184 -0.80 19.48 13.60
N THR A 185 -2.07 19.83 13.38
CA THR A 185 -2.72 19.78 12.05
C THR A 185 -2.07 20.66 10.99
N SER A 186 -1.24 21.62 11.38
CA SER A 186 -0.49 22.48 10.46
C SER A 186 0.81 21.83 9.93
N ASP A 187 1.36 20.85 10.63
CA ASP A 187 2.57 20.13 10.20
C ASP A 187 2.25 19.10 9.11
N SER A 188 3.02 19.10 8.03
CA SER A 188 2.88 18.09 6.96
C SER A 188 4.24 17.72 6.36
N ALA A 189 4.31 16.53 5.78
CA ALA A 189 5.40 16.09 4.93
C ALA A 189 4.86 15.57 3.60
N SER A 190 5.71 15.52 2.58
CA SER A 190 5.35 14.96 1.28
C SER A 190 6.41 14.01 0.74
N GLN A 191 5.98 13.02 -0.01
CA GLN A 191 6.83 12.11 -0.76
C GLN A 191 6.07 11.56 -1.98
N SER A 192 6.81 10.99 -2.93
CA SER A 192 6.21 10.16 -3.97
C SER A 192 7.14 9.02 -4.36
N PHE A 193 6.57 7.92 -4.83
CA PHE A 193 7.33 6.74 -5.18
C PHE A 193 6.58 5.86 -6.19
N LEU A 194 7.36 5.06 -6.91
CA LEU A 194 6.85 3.94 -7.70
C LEU A 194 6.82 2.68 -6.82
N PHE A 195 5.85 1.82 -7.06
CA PHE A 195 5.71 0.55 -6.35
C PHE A 195 5.44 -0.61 -7.29
N ARG A 196 5.73 -1.82 -6.82
CA ARG A 196 5.41 -3.09 -7.49
C ARG A 196 4.98 -4.12 -6.46
N GLN A 197 3.93 -4.86 -6.75
CA GLN A 197 3.45 -5.99 -5.96
C GLN A 197 3.34 -7.24 -6.84
N VAL A 198 3.63 -8.39 -6.24
CA VAL A 198 3.33 -9.71 -6.82
C VAL A 198 2.34 -10.37 -5.87
N ASN A 199 1.10 -10.52 -6.34
CA ASN A 199 -0.01 -10.96 -5.50
C ASN A 199 -0.44 -12.37 -5.91
N MET A 200 -0.95 -13.12 -4.93
CA MET A 200 -1.74 -14.32 -5.15
C MET A 200 -2.99 -14.21 -4.27
N VAL A 201 -4.17 -14.31 -4.88
CA VAL A 201 -5.45 -14.20 -4.18
C VAL A 201 -6.33 -15.40 -4.49
N PHE A 202 -7.14 -15.77 -3.52
CA PHE A 202 -8.23 -16.74 -3.68
C PHE A 202 -9.56 -15.99 -3.59
N GLY A 203 -10.52 -16.36 -4.43
CA GLY A 203 -11.82 -15.71 -4.45
C GLY A 203 -12.91 -16.58 -5.07
N ALA A 204 -14.10 -15.99 -5.12
CA ALA A 204 -15.25 -16.60 -5.78
C ALA A 204 -16.00 -15.58 -6.65
N ARG A 205 -16.61 -16.08 -7.72
CA ARG A 205 -17.44 -15.37 -8.68
C ARG A 205 -18.80 -16.06 -8.74
N PHE A 206 -19.87 -15.26 -8.72
CA PHE A 206 -21.24 -15.76 -8.78
C PHE A 206 -22.03 -14.98 -9.81
N LYS A 207 -22.86 -15.67 -10.58
CA LYS A 207 -23.89 -15.04 -11.42
C LYS A 207 -25.07 -14.65 -10.50
N LEU A 208 -25.43 -13.37 -10.49
CA LEU A 208 -26.48 -12.85 -9.60
C LEU A 208 -27.89 -12.90 -10.22
N TRP A 209 -27.98 -12.78 -11.55
CA TRP A 209 -29.24 -12.70 -12.29
C TRP A 209 -29.05 -13.40 -13.64
N ASP A 210 -30.13 -13.95 -14.21
CA ASP A 210 -30.09 -14.71 -15.46
C ASP A 210 -30.20 -13.88 -16.74
#